data_AF-A0A2V9L4R9-F1
#
_entry.id   AF-A0A2V9L4R9-F1
#
_cell.length_a   1.000
_cell.length_b   1.000
_cell.length_c   1.000
_cell.angle_alpha   90.00
_cell.angle_beta   90.00
_cell.angle_gamma   90.00
#
_symmetry.space_group_name_H-M   'P 1'
#
loop_
_entity.id
_entity.type
_entity.pdbx_description
1 polymer ?
#
loop_
_entity_poly.entity_id
_entity_poly.type
_entity_poly.pdbx_seq_one_letter_code
_entity_poly.pdbx_strand_id
1 'polypeptide(L)'
;MIWEPILPTDWSRPTSWTLGRISDRRVIQFWDPEHLLAQELKRQLLANPAEREPDCCERKGQFWDMAALYPKQARWAGSLPSPVLLNGPVAGIRAELESELSTLLVSSR
;
A
#
# COMPACT_ATOMS: atom_id res chain seq x y z
N MET A 1 2.34 -5.98 3.35
CA MET A 1 1.14 -5.33 3.92
C MET A 1 1.53 -4.63 5.20
N ILE A 2 1.02 -3.43 5.41
CA ILE A 2 1.35 -2.60 6.57
C ILE A 2 0.05 -2.41 7.33
N TRP A 3 0.09 -2.72 8.61
CA TRP A 3 -1.02 -2.54 9.53
C TRP A 3 -0.75 -1.28 10.34
N GLU A 4 -1.73 -0.40 10.39
CA GLU A 4 -1.64 0.89 11.08
C GLU A 4 -2.85 1.10 12.00
N PRO A 5 -2.72 1.83 13.11
CA PRO A 5 -3.82 2.12 14.02
C PRO A 5 -4.74 3.22 13.46
N ILE A 6 -5.76 2.83 12.71
CA ILE A 6 -6.67 3.78 12.05
C ILE A 6 -7.97 3.97 12.86
N LEU A 7 -8.49 2.89 13.44
CA LEU A 7 -9.72 2.91 14.23
C LEU A 7 -9.45 3.23 15.70
N PRO A 8 -10.44 3.79 16.44
CA PRO A 8 -10.32 4.00 17.88
C PRO A 8 -10.04 2.73 18.70
N THR A 9 -10.24 1.55 18.10
CA THR A 9 -10.05 0.23 18.71
C THR A 9 -8.70 -0.41 18.39
N ASP A 10 -7.88 0.21 17.54
CA ASP A 10 -6.60 -0.36 17.11
C ASP A 10 -5.48 -0.05 18.10
N TRP A 11 -5.61 -0.57 19.33
CA TRP A 11 -4.67 -0.29 20.42
C TRP A 11 -3.36 -1.07 20.35
N SER A 12 -3.30 -2.09 19.49
CA SER A 12 -2.15 -2.98 19.39
C SER A 12 -2.06 -3.61 18.01
N ARG A 13 -0.88 -4.17 17.71
CA ARG A 13 -0.65 -4.94 16.48
C ARG A 13 -1.68 -6.07 16.32
N PRO A 14 -2.03 -6.45 15.08
CA PRO A 14 -2.90 -7.59 14.83
C PRO A 14 -2.37 -8.87 15.49
N THR A 15 -3.29 -9.70 15.98
CA THR A 15 -2.97 -10.99 16.59
C THR A 15 -2.48 -12.00 15.55
N SER A 16 -1.77 -13.05 15.99
CA SER A 16 -1.33 -14.14 15.09
C SER A 16 -2.48 -14.79 14.32
N TRP A 17 -3.68 -14.83 14.90
CA TRP A 17 -4.87 -15.35 14.22
C TRP A 17 -5.31 -14.45 13.06
N THR A 18 -5.31 -13.12 13.25
CA THR A 18 -5.60 -12.17 12.17
C THR A 18 -4.55 -12.23 11.07
N LEU A 19 -3.26 -12.24 11.44
CA LEU A 19 -2.15 -12.34 10.48
C LEU A 19 -2.21 -13.64 9.68
N GLY A 20 -2.65 -14.75 10.30
CA GLY A 20 -2.78 -16.07 9.69
C GLY A 20 -3.89 -16.22 8.65
N ARG A 21 -4.75 -15.20 8.45
CA ARG A 21 -5.75 -15.19 7.38
C ARG A 21 -5.13 -15.14 5.98
N ILE A 22 -3.89 -14.65 5.88
CA ILE A 22 -3.10 -14.65 4.65
C ILE A 22 -2.07 -15.77 4.76
N SER A 23 -2.26 -16.85 4.02
CA SER A 23 -1.41 -18.04 4.06
C SER A 23 -0.23 -17.99 3.07
N ASP A 24 -0.20 -17.02 2.15
CA ASP A 24 0.87 -16.89 1.16
C ASP A 24 2.18 -16.46 1.86
N ARG A 25 3.18 -17.36 1.82
CA ARG A 25 4.48 -17.18 2.48
C ARG A 25 5.33 -16.05 1.89
N ARG A 26 4.96 -15.53 0.71
CA ARG A 26 5.62 -14.37 0.09
C ARG A 26 5.15 -13.06 0.69
N VAL A 27 4.03 -13.05 1.41
CA VAL A 27 3.49 -11.84 2.04
C VAL A 27 4.22 -11.57 3.34
N ILE A 28 4.85 -10.41 3.42
CA ILE A 28 5.42 -9.88 4.65
C ILE A 28 4.42 -8.86 5.23
N GLN A 29 4.16 -8.98 6.53
CA GLN A 29 3.23 -8.12 7.26
C GLN A 29 4.00 -7.38 8.35
N PHE A 30 3.87 -6.05 8.40
CA PHE A 30 4.48 -5.21 9.43
C PHE A 30 3.41 -4.43 10.19
N TRP A 31 3.73 -4.09 11.44
CA TRP A 31 2.96 -3.16 12.27
C TRP A 31 3.67 -1.82 12.29
N ASP A 32 2.97 -0.76 11.91
CA ASP A 32 3.48 0.62 11.89
C ASP A 32 2.57 1.51 12.77
N PRO A 33 2.82 1.54 14.10
CA PRO A 33 1.98 2.30 15.03
C PRO A 33 2.13 3.81 14.89
N GLU A 34 3.21 4.26 14.27
CA GLU A 34 3.58 5.67 14.14
C GLU A 34 3.26 6.22 12.74
N HIS A 35 2.70 5.38 11.85
CA HIS A 35 2.37 5.71 10.46
C HIS A 35 3.58 6.24 9.68
N LEU A 36 4.79 5.76 10.00
CA LEU A 36 6.04 6.26 9.40
C LEU A 36 6.03 6.06 7.89
N LEU A 37 5.55 4.91 7.41
CA LEU A 37 5.51 4.62 5.99
C LEU A 37 4.43 5.45 5.28
N ALA A 38 3.22 5.55 5.83
CA ALA A 38 2.15 6.35 5.24
C ALA A 38 2.53 7.84 5.15
N GLN A 39 3.18 8.38 6.19
CA GLN A 39 3.67 9.76 6.19
C GLN A 39 4.73 9.99 5.11
N GLU A 40 5.73 9.11 5.03
CA GLU A 40 6.80 9.24 4.05
C GLU A 40 6.26 9.05 2.62
N LEU A 41 5.36 8.09 2.41
CA LEU A 41 4.67 7.88 1.12
C LEU A 41 3.94 9.14 0.68
N LYS A 42 3.11 9.72 1.55
CA LYS A 42 2.37 10.97 1.29
C LYS A 42 3.33 12.12 0.98
N ARG A 43 4.39 12.29 1.77
CA ARG A 43 5.40 13.33 1.56
C ARG A 43 6.04 13.23 0.18
N GLN A 44 6.41 12.02 -0.26
CA GLN A 44 7.07 11.80 -1.54
C GLN A 44 6.12 11.96 -2.73
N LEU A 45 4.86 11.52 -2.60
CA LEU A 45 3.85 11.69 -3.66
C LEU A 45 3.52 13.16 -3.89
N LEU A 46 3.29 13.93 -2.82
CA LEU A 46 3.06 15.37 -2.90
C LEU A 46 4.26 16.13 -3.49
N ALA A 47 5.47 15.59 -3.36
CA ALA A 47 6.68 16.17 -3.92
C ALA A 47 6.86 15.88 -5.43
N ASN A 48 6.09 14.95 -6.01
CA ASN A 48 6.16 14.59 -7.42
C ASN A 48 4.88 15.02 -8.17
N PRO A 49 4.89 16.17 -8.88
CA PRO A 49 3.71 16.70 -9.58
C PRO A 49 3.18 15.78 -10.71
N ALA A 50 3.96 14.80 -11.14
CA ALA A 50 3.56 13.84 -12.16
C ALA A 50 2.76 12.65 -11.61
N GLU A 51 2.82 12.40 -10.29
CA GLU A 51 2.04 11.35 -9.65
C GLU A 51 0.63 11.87 -9.36
N ARG A 52 -0.39 11.08 -9.70
CA ARG A 52 -1.75 11.38 -9.25
C ARG A 52 -1.88 10.98 -7.79
N GLU A 53 -2.51 11.84 -7.01
CA GLU A 53 -3.02 11.44 -5.71
C GLU A 53 -4.04 10.30 -5.90
N PRO A 54 -4.04 9.28 -5.02
CA PRO A 54 -5.05 8.23 -5.07
C PRO A 54 -6.45 8.84 -4.90
N ASP A 55 -7.47 8.29 -5.58
CA ASP A 55 -8.85 8.79 -5.56
C ASP A 55 -9.58 8.57 -4.21
N CYS A 56 -8.83 8.37 -3.11
CA CYS A 56 -9.41 8.01 -1.83
C CYS A 56 -8.50 8.21 -0.61
N CYS A 57 -9.21 8.01 0.51
CA CYS A 57 -8.79 7.30 1.70
C CYS A 57 -7.65 7.92 2.50
N GLU A 58 -7.87 9.19 2.85
CA GLU A 58 -7.28 9.80 4.04
C GLU A 58 -8.17 9.63 5.28
N ARG A 59 -7.56 9.30 6.42
CA ARG A 59 -8.21 9.32 7.73
C ARG A 59 -7.19 9.74 8.77
N LYS A 60 -7.57 10.73 9.57
CA LYS A 60 -6.65 11.43 10.50
C LYS A 60 -5.39 11.95 9.79
N GLY A 61 -5.52 12.36 8.53
CA GLY A 61 -4.42 12.90 7.71
C GLY A 61 -3.47 11.86 7.11
N GLN A 62 -3.71 10.57 7.34
CA GLN A 62 -2.91 9.47 6.80
C GLN A 62 -3.64 8.74 5.68
N PHE A 63 -2.89 8.32 4.66
CA PHE A 63 -3.41 7.39 3.68
C PHE A 63 -3.69 6.04 4.34
N TRP A 64 -4.89 5.53 4.17
CA TRP A 64 -5.35 4.26 4.72
C TRP A 64 -6.14 3.51 3.65
N ASP A 65 -6.28 2.19 3.79
CA ASP A 65 -7.09 1.36 2.87
C ASP A 65 -6.78 1.56 1.38
N MET A 66 -5.51 1.71 1.02
CA MET A 66 -5.06 1.85 -0.37
C MET A 66 -4.14 0.70 -0.78
N ALA A 67 -3.97 0.50 -2.09
CA ALA A 67 -2.93 -0.37 -2.63
C ALA A 67 -1.97 0.41 -3.54
N ALA A 68 -0.70 0.05 -3.46
CA ALA A 68 0.34 0.48 -4.37
C ALA A 68 0.94 -0.76 -5.05
N LEU A 69 0.94 -0.79 -6.38
CA LEU A 69 1.55 -1.85 -7.19
C LEU A 69 2.79 -1.30 -7.89
N TYR A 70 3.88 -2.05 -7.79
CA TYR A 70 5.15 -1.70 -8.39
C TYR A 70 5.66 -2.83 -9.28
N PRO A 71 6.41 -2.52 -10.36
CA PRO A 71 7.07 -3.55 -11.16
C PRO A 71 8.15 -4.26 -10.33
N LYS A 72 8.49 -5.49 -10.71
CA LYS A 72 9.42 -6.36 -9.97
C LYS A 72 10.80 -5.73 -9.70
N GLN A 73 11.24 -4.84 -10.59
CA GLN A 73 12.54 -4.16 -10.52
C GLN A 73 12.51 -2.88 -9.68
N ALA A 74 11.33 -2.42 -9.25
CA ALA A 74 11.20 -1.22 -8.44
C ALA A 74 11.94 -1.36 -7.11
N ARG A 75 12.73 -0.35 -6.78
CA ARG A 75 13.48 -0.26 -5.53
C ARG A 75 13.34 1.14 -4.98
N TRP A 76 13.09 1.24 -3.69
CA TRP A 76 13.20 2.50 -2.99
C TRP A 76 14.68 2.79 -2.72
N ALA A 77 15.23 3.76 -3.45
CA ALA A 77 16.65 4.15 -3.37
C ALA A 77 16.78 5.67 -3.33
N GLY A 78 16.45 6.27 -2.18
CA GLY A 78 16.43 7.73 -1.99
C GLY A 78 15.07 8.36 -2.32
N SER A 79 14.42 7.90 -3.40
CA SER A 79 13.04 8.27 -3.73
C SER A 79 12.13 7.06 -3.90
N LEU A 80 10.83 7.30 -3.71
CA LEU A 80 9.77 6.35 -3.98
C LEU A 80 9.76 6.06 -5.49
N PRO A 81 9.81 4.79 -5.92
CA PRO A 81 9.62 4.46 -7.33
C PRO A 81 8.19 4.83 -7.76
N SER A 82 7.99 5.15 -9.03
CA SER A 82 6.64 5.37 -9.55
C SER A 82 5.84 4.06 -9.54
N PRO A 83 4.67 4.04 -8.90
CA PRO A 83 3.77 2.89 -8.95
C PRO A 83 3.10 2.78 -10.32
N VAL A 84 2.80 1.55 -10.75
CA VAL A 84 1.90 1.33 -11.91
C VAL A 84 0.43 1.54 -11.52
N LEU A 85 0.12 1.31 -10.24
CA LEU A 85 -1.17 1.59 -9.65
C LEU A 85 -0.97 2.12 -8.24
N LEU A 86 -1.63 3.22 -7.94
CA LEU A 86 -1.71 3.79 -6.59
C LEU A 86 -3.11 4.32 -6.39
N ASN A 87 -3.97 3.54 -5.74
CA ASN A 87 -5.37 3.90 -5.62
C ASN A 87 -6.05 3.20 -4.43
N GLY A 88 -7.31 3.54 -4.17
CA GLY A 88 -8.17 2.82 -3.24
C GLY A 88 -9.62 3.34 -3.25
N PRO A 89 -10.45 2.94 -2.27
CA PRO A 89 -10.14 1.97 -1.23
C PRO A 89 -9.84 0.58 -1.80
N VAL A 90 -9.09 -0.28 -1.11
CA VAL A 90 -8.66 -1.61 -1.64
C VAL A 90 -9.84 -2.43 -2.16
N ALA A 91 -10.97 -2.40 -1.45
CA ALA A 91 -12.19 -3.08 -1.86
C ALA A 91 -12.78 -2.54 -3.18
N GLY A 92 -12.59 -1.25 -3.47
CA GLY A 92 -13.07 -0.58 -4.68
C GLY A 92 -12.17 -0.79 -5.90
N ILE A 93 -10.87 -1.01 -5.69
CA ILE A 93 -9.88 -1.10 -6.78
C ILE A 93 -9.46 -2.53 -7.12
N ARG A 94 -10.13 -3.55 -6.57
CA ARG A 94 -9.72 -4.96 -6.73
C ARG A 94 -9.57 -5.37 -8.20
N ALA A 95 -10.53 -5.03 -9.05
CA ALA A 95 -10.50 -5.42 -10.47
C ALA A 95 -9.34 -4.73 -11.22
N GLU A 96 -9.08 -3.46 -10.93
CA GLU A 96 -7.96 -2.70 -11.49
C GLU A 96 -6.62 -3.30 -11.05
N LEU A 97 -6.48 -3.58 -9.75
CA LEU A 97 -5.29 -4.22 -9.19
C LEU A 97 -5.01 -5.60 -9.80
N GLU A 98 -6.04 -6.43 -10.00
CA GLU A 98 -5.92 -7.74 -10.66
C GLU A 98 -5.50 -7.61 -12.13
N SER A 99 -6.03 -6.61 -12.84
CA SER A 99 -5.68 -6.29 -14.23
C SER A 99 -4.21 -5.88 -14.35
N GLU A 100 -3.78 -4.88 -13.59
CA GLU A 100 -2.41 -4.37 -13.64
C GLU A 100 -1.37 -5.42 -13.21
N LEU A 101 -1.70 -6.22 -12.19
CA LEU A 101 -0.85 -7.33 -11.77
C LEU A 101 -0.70 -8.36 -12.90
N SER A 102 -1.79 -8.70 -13.60
CA SER A 102 -1.75 -9.64 -14.73
C SER A 102 -0.85 -9.13 -15.86
N THR A 103 -0.94 -7.84 -16.19
CA THR A 103 -0.06 -7.20 -17.17
C THR A 103 1.41 -7.32 -16.77
N LEU A 104 1.75 -6.97 -15.52
CA LEU A 104 3.14 -7.07 -15.03
C LEU A 104 3.69 -8.51 -15.08
N LEU A 105 2.86 -9.50 -14.80
CA LEU A 105 3.27 -10.91 -14.84
C LEU A 105 3.51 -11.43 -16.25
N VAL A 106 2.83 -10.86 -17.26
CA VAL A 106 3.06 -11.17 -18.68
C VAL A 106 4.33 -10.46 -19.18
N SER A 107 4.49 -9.18 -18.88
CA SER A 107 5.65 -8.37 -19.32
C SER A 107 6.99 -8.74 -18.64
N SER A 108 6.95 -9.60 -17.62
CA SER A 108 8.13 -10.09 -16.91
C SER A 108 8.69 -11.42 -17.44
N ARG A 109 8.11 -11.96 -18.52
CA ARG A 109 8.64 -13.12 -19.27
C ARG A 109 9.44 -12.66 -20.48
#